data_AF-A0AAN9A6U0-F1
#
_entry.id   AF-A0AAN9A6U0-F1
#
_cell.length_a   1.000
_cell.length_b   1.000
_cell.length_c   1.000
_cell.angle_alpha   90.00
_cell.angle_beta   90.00
_cell.angle_gamma   90.00
#
_symmetry.space_group_name_H-M   'P 1'
#
loop_
_entity.id
_entity.type
_entity.pdbx_description
1 polymer ?
#
loop_
_entity_poly.entity_id
_entity_poly.type
_entity_poly.pdbx_seq_one_letter_code
_entity_poly.pdbx_strand_id
1 'polypeptide(L)'
;MMTLTSLEVIRQMFLIPPSSQPYDLMMDREDYRAGVYNSYTVLEPSFGLIKDLLLKVLGNIQDGFFVEAGAIDGEFLSNTLALERTLGWNGLLIEADGDTFQKLQNRHRKAWASHCCLATHSYPHQEVFVKYIANSDSHFAKNMFERGHGVLKSVESKSPMRITGSYPDQSVPSYEVVQCLPLASLLLALNVTRVHFVSLDVEGAEEAILNSFPWGSITVDV
;
A
#
# COMPACT_ATOMS: atom_id res chain seq x y z
N MET A 1 5.54 -31.80 -17.40
CA MET A 1 5.53 -30.54 -16.63
C MET A 1 4.37 -29.71 -17.12
N MET A 2 3.42 -29.34 -16.27
CA MET A 2 2.44 -28.31 -16.63
C MET A 2 3.14 -26.96 -16.62
N THR A 3 3.04 -26.21 -17.71
CA THR A 3 3.48 -24.82 -17.79
C THR A 3 2.42 -23.94 -17.15
N LEU A 4 2.78 -23.22 -16.09
CA LEU A 4 1.89 -22.23 -15.49
C LEU A 4 1.67 -21.06 -16.44
N THR A 5 0.46 -20.56 -16.52
CA THR A 5 0.12 -19.29 -17.15
C THR A 5 0.69 -18.12 -16.34
N SER A 6 0.83 -16.94 -16.94
CA SER A 6 1.32 -15.74 -16.25
C SER A 6 0.47 -15.37 -15.03
N LEU A 7 -0.85 -15.54 -15.10
CA LEU A 7 -1.74 -15.26 -13.97
C LEU A 7 -1.57 -16.25 -12.82
N GLU A 8 -1.33 -17.54 -13.13
CA GLU A 8 -1.03 -18.54 -12.11
C GLU A 8 0.30 -18.27 -11.42
N VAL A 9 1.32 -17.83 -12.17
CA VAL A 9 2.61 -17.40 -11.59
C VAL A 9 2.40 -16.21 -10.66
N ILE A 10 1.65 -15.18 -11.08
CA ILE A 10 1.34 -14.02 -10.24
C ILE A 10 0.60 -14.47 -8.97
N ARG A 11 -0.42 -15.31 -9.11
CA ARG A 11 -1.20 -15.79 -7.96
C ARG A 11 -0.38 -16.60 -6.97
N GLN A 12 0.56 -17.42 -7.44
CA GLN A 12 1.35 -18.30 -6.58
C GLN A 12 2.55 -17.57 -5.94
N MET A 13 3.13 -16.59 -6.64
CA MET A 13 4.40 -15.98 -6.22
C MET A 13 4.26 -14.57 -5.63
N PHE A 14 3.22 -13.83 -6.00
CA PHE A 14 3.09 -12.41 -5.66
C PHE A 14 1.84 -12.08 -4.85
N LEU A 15 0.95 -13.04 -4.61
CA LEU A 15 -0.31 -12.80 -3.89
C LEU A 15 -0.39 -13.69 -2.64
N ILE A 16 -0.30 -13.04 -1.49
CA ILE A 16 -0.47 -13.66 -0.18
C ILE A 16 -1.96 -13.60 0.18
N PRO A 17 -2.59 -14.72 0.56
CA PRO A 17 -4.01 -14.73 0.90
C PRO A 17 -4.31 -13.98 2.20
N PRO A 18 -5.56 -13.50 2.37
CA PRO A 18 -6.03 -12.93 3.64
C PRO A 18 -5.72 -13.81 4.84
N SER A 19 -5.29 -13.19 5.94
CA SER A 19 -4.97 -13.93 7.16
C SER A 19 -6.21 -14.50 7.82
N SER A 20 -6.15 -15.76 8.27
CA SER A 20 -7.16 -16.36 9.15
C SER A 20 -6.95 -16.03 10.63
N GLN A 21 -5.78 -15.51 11.02
CA GLN A 21 -5.43 -15.18 12.41
C GLN A 21 -6.16 -13.92 12.89
N PRO A 22 -6.40 -13.75 14.21
CA PRO A 22 -6.90 -12.47 14.74
C PRO A 22 -5.99 -11.30 14.33
N TYR A 23 -6.59 -10.11 14.15
CA TYR A 23 -5.85 -8.88 13.91
C TYR A 23 -4.75 -8.66 14.96
N ASP A 24 -3.59 -8.17 14.52
CA ASP A 24 -2.50 -7.75 15.41
C ASP A 24 -2.09 -6.30 15.10
N LEU A 25 -3.02 -5.39 15.39
CA LEU A 25 -2.91 -3.97 15.07
C LEU A 25 -2.34 -3.19 16.26
N MET A 26 -1.42 -2.24 16.01
CA MET A 26 -0.90 -1.34 17.05
C MET A 26 -2.01 -0.54 17.70
N MET A 27 -3.00 -0.09 16.94
CA MET A 27 -4.08 0.76 17.42
C MET A 27 -4.95 0.09 18.48
N ASP A 28 -4.98 -1.24 18.50
CA ASP A 28 -5.74 -2.03 19.46
C ASP A 28 -4.89 -2.39 20.71
N ARG A 29 -3.61 -2.01 20.76
CA ARG A 29 -2.69 -2.28 21.89
C ARG A 29 -2.66 -1.11 22.88
N GLU A 30 -2.36 -1.43 24.14
CA GLU A 30 -2.28 -0.45 25.25
C GLU A 30 -0.84 -0.26 25.78
N ASP A 31 0.15 -0.29 24.89
CA ASP A 31 1.55 -0.08 25.25
C ASP A 31 2.09 1.29 24.78
N TYR A 32 3.27 1.68 25.28
CA TYR A 32 3.89 2.96 24.93
C TYR A 32 4.10 3.13 23.41
N ARG A 33 4.44 2.04 22.70
CA ARG A 33 4.67 2.09 21.25
C ARG A 33 3.36 2.34 20.51
N ALA A 34 2.27 1.72 20.94
CA ALA A 34 0.93 1.98 20.44
C ALA A 34 0.51 3.45 20.67
N GLY A 35 0.80 4.01 21.84
CA GLY A 35 0.56 5.42 22.13
C GLY A 35 1.30 6.37 21.17
N VAL A 36 2.58 6.09 20.89
CA VAL A 36 3.38 6.88 19.93
C VAL A 36 2.90 6.67 18.49
N TYR A 37 2.46 5.47 18.14
CA TYR A 37 1.92 5.16 16.81
C TYR A 37 0.61 5.92 16.55
N ASN A 38 -0.31 5.87 17.51
CA ASN A 38 -1.61 6.51 17.43
C ASN A 38 -1.54 8.03 17.53
N SER A 39 -0.46 8.62 18.06
CA SER A 39 -0.34 10.08 18.09
C SER A 39 -0.18 10.67 16.68
N TYR A 40 0.41 9.94 15.74
CA TYR A 40 0.57 10.43 14.35
C TYR A 40 -0.76 10.51 13.60
N THR A 41 -1.72 9.62 13.87
CA THR A 41 -3.07 9.74 13.28
C THR A 41 -3.83 10.96 13.81
N VAL A 42 -3.46 11.45 15.00
CA VAL A 42 -3.97 12.72 15.56
C VAL A 42 -3.24 13.94 14.97
N LEU A 43 -1.95 13.80 14.67
CA LEU A 43 -1.13 14.85 14.07
C LEU A 43 -1.43 15.06 12.58
N GLU A 44 -2.10 14.11 11.93
CA GLU A 44 -2.63 14.22 10.56
C GLU A 44 -4.17 14.27 10.55
N PRO A 45 -4.80 15.41 10.88
CA PRO A 45 -6.26 15.53 10.93
C PRO A 45 -6.96 15.19 9.60
N SER A 46 -6.26 15.41 8.49
CA SER A 46 -6.70 15.03 7.14
C SER A 46 -7.04 13.55 7.05
N PHE A 47 -6.24 12.69 7.69
CA PHE A 47 -6.45 11.24 7.68
C PHE A 47 -7.77 10.84 8.35
N GLY A 48 -8.04 11.39 9.54
CA GLY A 48 -9.31 11.15 10.24
C GLY A 48 -10.51 11.59 9.41
N LEU A 49 -10.43 12.77 8.78
CA LEU A 49 -11.48 13.31 7.91
C LEU A 49 -11.71 12.44 6.67
N ILE A 50 -10.64 12.00 6.00
CA ILE A 50 -10.72 11.14 4.81
C ILE A 50 -11.38 9.81 5.18
N LYS A 51 -10.96 9.19 6.28
CA LYS A 51 -11.55 7.95 6.79
C LYS A 51 -13.06 8.09 6.99
N ASP A 52 -13.50 9.14 7.70
CA ASP A 52 -14.92 9.37 7.99
C ASP A 52 -15.71 9.65 6.71
N LEU A 53 -15.11 10.37 5.76
CA LEU A 53 -15.70 10.64 4.46
C LEU A 53 -15.86 9.36 3.63
N LEU A 54 -14.84 8.50 3.58
CA LEU A 54 -14.89 7.22 2.86
C LEU A 54 -16.00 6.33 3.42
N LEU A 55 -16.08 6.17 4.75
CA LEU A 55 -17.16 5.40 5.37
C LEU A 55 -18.54 5.99 5.07
N LYS A 56 -18.67 7.32 5.03
CA LYS A 56 -19.92 7.99 4.72
C LYS A 56 -20.35 7.81 3.25
N VAL A 57 -19.41 7.90 2.31
CA VAL A 57 -19.69 7.84 0.87
C VAL A 57 -19.86 6.39 0.41
N LEU A 58 -19.05 5.47 0.93
CA LEU A 58 -18.98 4.08 0.49
C LEU A 58 -19.78 3.12 1.38
N GLY A 59 -20.29 3.58 2.54
CA GLY A 59 -20.93 2.73 3.56
C GLY A 59 -22.19 1.97 3.13
N ASN A 60 -22.79 2.31 2.00
CA ASN A 60 -23.94 1.60 1.43
C ASN A 60 -23.54 0.48 0.45
N ILE A 61 -22.27 0.38 0.06
CA ILE A 61 -21.78 -0.68 -0.82
C ILE A 61 -21.53 -1.94 0.02
N GLN A 62 -22.22 -3.01 -0.34
CA GLN A 62 -22.02 -4.34 0.23
C GLN A 62 -20.98 -5.10 -0.59
N ASP A 63 -20.24 -6.00 0.06
CA ASP A 63 -19.21 -6.84 -0.57
C ASP A 63 -18.20 -6.05 -1.41
N GLY A 64 -17.83 -4.86 -0.90
CA GLY A 64 -16.88 -4.01 -1.58
C GLY A 64 -15.49 -4.63 -1.65
N PHE A 65 -14.73 -4.17 -2.64
CA PHE A 65 -13.35 -4.58 -2.88
C PHE A 65 -12.50 -3.34 -3.03
N PHE A 66 -11.47 -3.19 -2.21
CA PHE A 66 -10.54 -2.08 -2.31
C PHE A 66 -9.17 -2.49 -2.85
N VAL A 67 -8.43 -1.51 -3.35
CA VAL A 67 -6.98 -1.62 -3.58
C VAL A 67 -6.30 -0.50 -2.82
N GLU A 68 -5.21 -0.80 -2.14
CA GLU A 68 -4.30 0.19 -1.54
C GLU A 68 -2.88 -0.10 -1.99
N ALA A 69 -2.29 0.82 -2.77
CA ALA A 69 -0.88 0.79 -3.13
C ALA A 69 -0.15 1.89 -2.35
N GLY A 70 0.99 1.52 -1.73
CA GLY A 70 1.60 2.30 -0.65
C GLY A 70 1.05 1.89 0.72
N ALA A 71 0.83 0.60 0.94
CA ALA A 71 0.18 0.11 2.16
C ALA A 71 1.06 0.15 3.43
N ILE A 72 2.36 0.47 3.30
CA ILE A 72 3.35 0.56 4.37
C ILE A 72 3.31 -0.70 5.24
N ASP A 73 2.95 -0.59 6.51
CA ASP A 73 2.89 -1.69 7.46
C ASP A 73 1.49 -2.29 7.58
N GLY A 74 0.60 -1.97 6.65
CA GLY A 74 -0.79 -2.44 6.61
C GLY A 74 -1.71 -1.78 7.61
N GLU A 75 -1.27 -0.75 8.34
CA GLU A 75 -2.09 -0.10 9.37
C GLU A 75 -1.82 1.40 9.46
N PHE A 76 -0.56 1.81 9.38
CA PHE A 76 -0.13 3.19 9.64
C PHE A 76 -0.67 4.08 8.53
N LEU A 77 -1.58 4.99 8.89
CA LEU A 77 -2.26 5.87 7.94
C LEU A 77 -2.96 5.10 6.79
N SER A 78 -3.44 3.86 7.04
CA SER A 78 -4.12 3.07 6.01
C SER A 78 -5.49 3.64 5.65
N ASN A 79 -5.69 3.93 4.37
CA ASN A 79 -6.96 4.45 3.84
C ASN A 79 -8.06 3.37 3.79
N THR A 80 -7.68 2.08 3.80
CA THR A 80 -8.63 0.98 3.59
C THR A 80 -8.94 0.15 4.83
N LEU A 81 -8.16 0.27 5.91
CA LEU A 81 -8.38 -0.51 7.14
C LEU A 81 -9.79 -0.31 7.71
N ALA A 82 -10.34 0.91 7.62
CA ALA A 82 -11.69 1.19 8.07
C ALA A 82 -12.76 0.52 7.19
N LEU A 83 -12.56 0.46 5.88
CA LEU A 83 -13.46 -0.24 4.95
C LEU A 83 -13.45 -1.75 5.26
N GLU A 84 -12.27 -2.32 5.52
CA GLU A 84 -12.10 -3.72 5.93
C GLU A 84 -12.77 -4.03 7.27
N ARG A 85 -12.45 -3.28 8.34
CA ARG A 85 -12.93 -3.57 9.70
C ARG A 85 -14.40 -3.24 9.90
N THR A 86 -14.89 -2.14 9.30
CA THR A 86 -16.24 -1.61 9.57
C THR A 86 -17.26 -2.09 8.55
N LEU A 87 -16.88 -2.18 7.27
CA LEU A 87 -17.79 -2.58 6.20
C LEU A 87 -17.59 -4.04 5.75
N GLY A 88 -16.59 -4.74 6.30
CA GLY A 88 -16.29 -6.12 5.95
C GLY A 88 -15.76 -6.31 4.53
N TRP A 89 -15.25 -5.24 3.91
CA TRP A 89 -14.75 -5.30 2.54
C TRP A 89 -13.53 -6.21 2.43
N ASN A 90 -13.41 -6.88 1.28
CA ASN A 90 -12.18 -7.55 0.89
C ASN A 90 -11.27 -6.56 0.14
N GLY A 91 -10.03 -6.96 -0.16
CA GLY A 91 -9.17 -6.07 -0.93
C GLY A 91 -7.80 -6.63 -1.24
N LEU A 92 -6.96 -5.76 -1.80
CA LEU A 92 -5.57 -6.00 -2.12
C LEU A 92 -4.70 -4.86 -1.61
N LEU A 93 -3.74 -5.19 -0.75
CA LEU A 93 -2.70 -4.30 -0.24
C LEU A 93 -1.40 -4.54 -1.03
N ILE A 94 -0.78 -3.47 -1.51
CA ILE A 94 0.46 -3.52 -2.30
C ILE A 94 1.48 -2.61 -1.62
N GLU A 95 2.66 -3.16 -1.35
CA GLU A 95 3.77 -2.43 -0.76
C GLU A 95 5.08 -2.84 -1.43
N ALA A 96 5.90 -1.85 -1.80
CA ALA A 96 7.15 -2.09 -2.51
C ALA A 96 8.32 -2.31 -1.56
N ASP A 97 8.31 -1.67 -0.40
CA ASP A 97 9.36 -1.76 0.59
C ASP A 97 9.28 -3.07 1.37
N GLY A 98 10.31 -3.92 1.24
CA GLY A 98 10.33 -5.23 1.89
C GLY A 98 10.26 -5.18 3.42
N ASP A 99 10.77 -4.14 4.06
CA ASP A 99 10.79 -4.08 5.53
C ASP A 99 9.43 -3.69 6.11
N THR A 100 8.68 -2.83 5.42
CA THR A 100 7.31 -2.46 5.81
C THR A 100 6.33 -3.56 5.40
N PHE A 101 6.53 -4.19 4.25
CA PHE A 101 5.73 -5.36 3.83
C PHE A 101 5.83 -6.53 4.83
N GLN A 102 7.01 -6.77 5.42
CA GLN A 102 7.14 -7.75 6.50
C GLN A 102 6.26 -7.39 7.70
N LYS A 103 6.16 -6.11 8.05
CA LYS A 103 5.29 -5.65 9.14
C LYS A 103 3.81 -5.75 8.78
N LEU A 104 3.46 -5.45 7.52
CA LEU A 104 2.12 -5.63 6.96
C LEU A 104 1.60 -7.05 7.15
N GLN A 105 2.42 -8.06 6.85
CA GLN A 105 2.03 -9.46 7.04
C GLN A 105 1.74 -9.77 8.52
N ASN A 106 2.46 -9.15 9.45
CA ASN A 106 2.25 -9.34 10.89
C ASN A 106 1.00 -8.64 11.42
N ARG A 107 0.34 -7.74 10.66
CA ARG A 107 -0.94 -7.14 11.07
C ARG A 107 -2.14 -8.07 10.95
N HIS A 108 -1.96 -9.18 10.23
CA HIS A 108 -3.02 -10.16 9.96
C HIS A 108 -4.26 -9.53 9.31
N ARG A 109 -4.04 -8.59 8.38
CA ARG A 109 -5.10 -7.98 7.55
C ARG A 109 -5.95 -9.06 6.86
N LYS A 110 -7.22 -8.75 6.65
CA LYS A 110 -8.22 -9.61 5.98
C LYS A 110 -8.32 -9.36 4.48
N ALA A 111 -7.28 -8.76 3.92
CA ALA A 111 -7.09 -8.50 2.50
C ALA A 111 -5.92 -9.32 1.94
N TRP A 112 -5.92 -9.50 0.63
CA TRP A 112 -4.74 -10.00 -0.09
C TRP A 112 -3.58 -9.03 0.08
N ALA A 113 -2.36 -9.54 0.04
CA ALA A 113 -1.15 -8.71 0.12
C ALA A 113 -0.15 -9.06 -0.99
N SER A 114 0.56 -8.05 -1.50
CA SER A 114 1.59 -8.23 -2.52
C SER A 114 2.84 -7.40 -2.24
N HIS A 115 4.00 -8.05 -2.20
CA HIS A 115 5.31 -7.38 -2.17
C HIS A 115 5.74 -7.06 -3.60
N CYS A 116 5.27 -5.93 -4.11
CA CYS A 116 5.61 -5.44 -5.43
C CYS A 116 5.39 -3.93 -5.51
N CYS A 117 5.96 -3.30 -6.53
CA CYS A 117 5.49 -2.00 -6.99
C CYS A 117 4.38 -2.19 -8.03
N LEU A 118 3.58 -1.14 -8.22
CA LEU A 118 2.73 -1.07 -9.41
C LEU A 118 3.56 -0.66 -10.62
N ALA A 119 3.38 -1.38 -11.72
CA ALA A 119 4.09 -1.08 -12.96
C ALA A 119 3.62 0.25 -13.55
N THR A 120 4.58 1.10 -13.92
CA THR A 120 4.39 2.33 -14.70
C THR A 120 4.22 2.07 -16.21
N HIS A 121 4.12 0.80 -16.58
CA HIS A 121 3.99 0.29 -17.94
C HIS A 121 2.97 -0.85 -17.96
N SER A 122 2.45 -1.18 -19.14
CA SER A 122 1.47 -2.26 -19.32
C SER A 122 2.08 -3.68 -19.23
N TYR A 123 3.32 -3.81 -18.77
CA TYR A 123 4.03 -5.09 -18.65
C TYR A 123 4.89 -5.16 -17.37
N PRO A 124 5.13 -6.36 -16.82
CA PRO A 124 6.02 -6.57 -15.69
C PRO A 124 7.45 -6.12 -15.99
N HIS A 125 8.09 -5.45 -15.03
CA HIS A 125 9.50 -5.04 -15.10
C HIS A 125 10.07 -4.90 -13.68
N GLN A 126 11.39 -4.78 -13.55
CA GLN A 126 12.02 -4.49 -12.27
C GLN A 126 12.40 -3.01 -12.21
N GLU A 127 12.32 -2.44 -11.01
CA GLU A 127 12.74 -1.07 -10.71
C GLU A 127 13.57 -1.02 -9.45
N VAL A 128 14.32 0.07 -9.29
CA VAL A 128 14.95 0.41 -8.02
C VAL A 128 13.97 1.25 -7.21
N PHE A 129 13.58 0.76 -6.04
CA PHE A 129 12.85 1.51 -5.02
C PHE A 129 13.85 2.19 -4.09
N VAL A 130 13.68 3.49 -3.87
CA VAL A 130 14.50 4.32 -2.98
C VAL A 130 13.69 4.60 -1.73
N LYS A 131 14.17 4.11 -0.59
CA LYS A 131 13.54 4.27 0.73
C LYS A 131 14.47 5.00 1.68
N TYR A 132 13.91 5.65 2.69
CA TYR A 132 14.69 6.39 3.68
C TYR A 132 14.61 5.70 5.03
N ILE A 133 15.78 5.46 5.63
CA ILE A 133 15.90 4.79 6.93
C ILE A 133 16.41 5.82 7.92
N ALA A 134 15.68 6.05 9.01
CA ALA A 134 16.16 6.90 10.09
C ALA A 134 17.21 6.15 10.95
N ASN A 135 18.29 6.85 11.33
CA ASN A 135 19.42 6.28 12.08
C ASN A 135 19.12 5.77 13.52
N SER A 136 17.87 5.85 14.00
CA SER A 136 17.51 5.39 15.35
C SER A 136 16.12 4.76 15.41
N ASP A 137 16.05 3.56 16.01
CA ASP A 137 14.80 2.86 16.36
C ASP A 137 13.98 3.56 17.45
N SER A 138 14.55 4.57 18.13
CA SER A 138 13.86 5.32 19.19
C SER A 138 12.64 6.12 18.69
N HIS A 139 12.47 6.25 17.37
CA HIS A 139 11.35 6.94 16.75
C HIS A 139 10.64 6.05 15.71
N PHE A 140 10.18 4.86 16.12
CA PHE A 140 9.49 3.90 15.24
C PHE A 140 8.41 4.54 14.34
N ALA A 141 7.53 5.37 14.87
CA ALA A 141 6.47 6.03 14.08
C ALA A 141 7.02 7.04 13.06
N LYS A 142 8.07 7.79 13.42
CA LYS A 142 8.80 8.64 12.47
C LYS A 142 9.40 7.80 11.34
N ASN A 143 9.98 6.65 11.69
CA ASN A 143 10.55 5.74 10.70
C ASN A 143 9.46 5.18 9.74
N MET A 144 8.21 5.01 10.18
CA MET A 144 7.11 4.67 9.28
C MET A 144 6.73 5.84 8.38
N PHE A 145 6.65 7.05 8.92
CA PHE A 145 6.39 8.26 8.14
C PHE A 145 7.43 8.48 7.03
N GLU A 146 8.72 8.43 7.36
CA GLU A 146 9.81 8.57 6.38
C GLU A 146 9.78 7.50 5.28
N ARG A 147 9.31 6.30 5.61
CA ARG A 147 9.20 5.19 4.65
C ARG A 147 7.98 5.30 3.76
N GLY A 148 6.94 6.02 4.18
CA GLY A 148 5.83 6.42 3.31
C GLY A 148 6.32 7.20 2.08
N HIS A 149 7.42 7.93 2.21
CA HIS A 149 8.02 8.72 1.12
C HIS A 149 8.96 7.94 0.19
N GLY A 150 8.87 6.60 0.18
CA GLY A 150 9.68 5.78 -0.71
C GLY A 150 9.22 5.91 -2.16
N VAL A 151 10.15 5.98 -3.12
CA VAL A 151 9.85 6.29 -4.53
C VAL A 151 10.53 5.32 -5.49
N LEU A 152 9.96 5.13 -6.68
CA LEU A 152 10.69 4.45 -7.78
C LEU A 152 11.76 5.39 -8.35
N LYS A 153 12.96 4.87 -8.58
CA LYS A 153 14.11 5.65 -9.06
C LYS A 153 13.83 6.33 -10.40
N SER A 154 13.06 5.68 -11.27
CA SER A 154 12.66 6.23 -12.57
C SER A 154 11.68 7.42 -12.46
N VAL A 155 10.90 7.52 -11.38
CA VAL A 155 9.97 8.64 -11.13
C VAL A 155 10.56 9.72 -10.22
N GLU A 156 11.61 9.42 -9.45
CA GLU A 156 12.27 10.34 -8.51
C GLU A 156 12.63 11.71 -9.14
N SER A 157 13.05 11.72 -10.41
CA SER A 157 13.44 12.95 -11.12
C SER A 157 12.28 13.89 -11.47
N LYS A 158 11.04 13.41 -11.41
CA LYS A 158 9.82 14.13 -11.80
C LYS A 158 9.01 14.65 -10.63
N SER A 159 9.28 14.20 -9.40
CA SER A 159 8.57 14.67 -8.21
C SER A 159 9.10 16.06 -7.79
N PRO A 160 8.35 17.15 -8.01
CA PRO A 160 8.79 18.51 -7.68
C PRO A 160 8.67 18.80 -6.18
N MET A 161 8.11 17.87 -5.39
CA MET A 161 7.84 18.04 -3.95
C MET A 161 9.08 17.85 -3.07
N ARG A 162 10.28 18.02 -3.64
CA ARG A 162 11.55 18.09 -2.91
C ARG A 162 11.95 19.52 -2.50
N ILE A 163 11.01 20.46 -2.57
CA ILE A 163 11.11 21.82 -1.99
C ILE A 163 10.07 21.83 -0.86
N THR A 164 10.39 21.46 0.38
CA THR A 164 11.00 22.36 1.37
C THR A 164 11.62 21.55 2.53
N GLY A 165 12.93 21.68 2.77
CA GLY A 165 13.49 21.71 4.14
C GLY A 165 13.33 20.53 5.11
N SER A 166 12.71 19.41 4.73
CA SER A 166 12.41 18.28 5.62
C SER A 166 13.22 17.03 5.30
N TYR A 167 14.49 17.15 4.93
CA TYR A 167 15.40 16.07 5.31
C TYR A 167 15.64 16.29 6.81
N PRO A 168 15.12 15.43 7.73
CA PRO A 168 15.76 15.37 9.01
C PRO A 168 17.21 14.97 8.72
N ASP A 169 18.14 15.69 9.32
CA ASP A 169 19.61 15.62 9.21
C ASP A 169 20.22 14.20 9.49
N GLN A 170 19.40 13.14 9.44
CA GLN A 170 19.67 11.79 9.98
C GLN A 170 18.98 10.64 9.23
N SER A 171 18.27 10.85 8.11
CA SER A 171 17.77 9.73 7.29
C SER A 171 18.74 9.43 6.15
N VAL A 172 19.03 8.14 5.94
CA VAL A 172 19.93 7.67 4.88
C VAL A 172 19.11 6.97 3.78
N PRO A 173 19.41 7.22 2.50
CA PRO A 173 18.76 6.49 1.42
C PRO A 173 19.23 5.03 1.43
N SER A 174 18.28 4.14 1.19
CA SER A 174 18.46 2.70 0.98
C SER A 174 17.77 2.31 -0.32
N TYR A 175 18.31 1.31 -0.99
CA TYR A 175 17.92 0.92 -2.35
C TYR A 175 17.52 -0.54 -2.36
N GLU A 176 16.38 -0.84 -2.96
CA GLU A 176 15.85 -2.18 -3.11
C GLU A 176 15.44 -2.41 -4.56
N VAL A 177 15.81 -3.54 -5.15
CA VAL A 177 15.29 -3.93 -6.47
C VAL A 177 13.98 -4.67 -6.24
N VAL A 178 12.90 -4.15 -6.81
CA VAL A 178 11.54 -4.67 -6.62
C VAL A 178 10.92 -5.02 -7.97
N GLN A 179 10.13 -6.09 -8.00
CA GLN A 179 9.33 -6.43 -9.16
C GLN A 179 8.11 -5.50 -9.22
N CYS A 180 7.90 -4.84 -10.35
CA CYS A 180 6.66 -4.12 -10.62
C CYS A 180 5.72 -4.96 -11.47
N LEU A 181 4.43 -4.95 -11.11
CA LEU A 181 3.37 -5.67 -11.83
C LEU A 181 2.24 -4.70 -12.21
N PRO A 182 1.66 -4.81 -13.43
CA PRO A 182 0.48 -4.04 -13.75
C PRO A 182 -0.66 -4.37 -12.77
N LEU A 183 -1.34 -3.36 -12.23
CA LEU A 183 -2.44 -3.55 -11.29
C LEU A 183 -3.50 -4.52 -11.84
N ALA A 184 -3.79 -4.41 -13.14
CA ALA A 184 -4.72 -5.31 -13.80
C ALA A 184 -4.29 -6.78 -13.74
N SER A 185 -2.99 -7.08 -13.85
CA SER A 185 -2.50 -8.46 -13.75
C SER A 185 -2.68 -9.04 -12.35
N LEU A 186 -2.48 -8.23 -11.31
CA LEU A 186 -2.76 -8.62 -9.92
C LEU A 186 -4.24 -8.91 -9.71
N LEU A 187 -5.12 -8.01 -10.16
CA LEU A 187 -6.57 -8.15 -10.02
C LEU A 187 -7.12 -9.36 -10.80
N LEU A 188 -6.68 -9.55 -12.04
CA LEU A 188 -7.07 -10.71 -12.85
C LEU A 188 -6.58 -12.02 -12.24
N ALA A 189 -5.40 -12.04 -11.64
CA ALA A 189 -4.92 -13.20 -10.88
C ALA A 189 -5.74 -13.46 -9.59
N LEU A 190 -6.52 -12.47 -9.11
CA LEU A 190 -7.53 -12.65 -8.07
C LEU A 190 -8.93 -12.97 -8.59
N ASN A 191 -9.12 -13.05 -9.91
CA ASN A 191 -10.44 -13.07 -10.56
C ASN A 191 -11.31 -11.86 -10.20
N VAL A 192 -10.69 -10.69 -10.02
CA VAL A 192 -11.36 -9.42 -9.72
C VAL A 192 -11.35 -8.53 -10.96
N THR A 193 -12.53 -8.11 -11.41
CA THR A 193 -12.71 -7.19 -12.55
C THR A 193 -13.46 -5.91 -12.18
N ARG A 194 -13.90 -5.78 -10.92
CA ARG A 194 -14.49 -4.55 -10.38
C ARG A 194 -13.91 -4.25 -9.02
N VAL A 195 -13.45 -3.02 -8.84
CA VAL A 195 -12.91 -2.49 -7.60
C VAL A 195 -13.75 -1.27 -7.22
N HIS A 196 -14.14 -1.17 -5.96
CA HIS A 196 -15.03 -0.11 -5.48
C HIS A 196 -14.27 1.11 -4.98
N PHE A 197 -13.01 0.94 -4.58
CA PHE A 197 -12.14 2.02 -4.15
C PHE A 197 -10.68 1.69 -4.44
N VAL A 198 -9.94 2.59 -5.09
CA VAL A 198 -8.50 2.48 -5.28
C VAL A 198 -7.79 3.66 -4.61
N SER A 199 -6.99 3.38 -3.60
CA SER A 199 -6.02 4.31 -3.02
C SER A 199 -4.66 4.10 -3.69
N LEU A 200 -4.20 5.08 -4.47
CA LEU A 200 -2.84 5.11 -5.02
C LEU A 200 -2.04 6.20 -4.31
N ASP A 201 -1.17 5.79 -3.39
CA ASP A 201 -0.20 6.66 -2.73
C ASP A 201 1.19 6.09 -2.99
N VAL A 202 1.72 6.37 -4.17
CA VAL A 202 2.95 5.74 -4.70
C VAL A 202 3.97 6.79 -5.12
N GLU A 203 3.88 7.97 -4.49
CA GLU A 203 4.86 9.06 -4.49
C GLU A 203 5.31 9.48 -5.90
N GLY A 204 4.35 9.65 -6.82
CA GLY A 204 4.55 10.24 -8.16
C GLY A 204 4.46 9.27 -9.34
N ALA A 205 4.20 7.99 -9.09
CA ALA A 205 3.99 6.99 -10.15
C ALA A 205 2.53 6.87 -10.63
N GLU A 206 1.59 7.57 -9.98
CA GLU A 206 0.14 7.42 -10.15
C GLU A 206 -0.29 7.63 -11.60
N GLU A 207 0.16 8.73 -12.22
CA GLU A 207 -0.24 9.07 -13.60
C GLU A 207 0.21 7.98 -14.59
N ALA A 208 1.43 7.47 -14.46
CA ALA A 208 1.95 6.44 -15.34
C ALA A 208 1.18 5.11 -15.18
N ILE A 209 0.85 4.75 -13.94
CA ILE A 209 0.04 3.56 -13.64
C ILE A 209 -1.35 3.70 -14.28
N LEU A 210 -2.04 4.82 -14.04
CA LEU A 210 -3.39 5.08 -14.54
C LEU A 210 -3.45 5.16 -16.07
N ASN A 211 -2.43 5.73 -16.71
CA ASN A 211 -2.33 5.79 -18.18
C ASN A 211 -2.17 4.42 -18.82
N SER A 212 -1.58 3.46 -18.11
CA SER A 212 -1.42 2.08 -18.59
C SER A 212 -2.57 1.15 -18.20
N PHE A 213 -3.52 1.62 -17.40
CA PHE A 213 -4.58 0.80 -16.85
C PHE A 213 -5.66 0.47 -17.91
N PRO A 214 -6.09 -0.81 -18.02
CA PRO A 214 -7.05 -1.23 -19.05
C PRO A 214 -8.50 -0.97 -18.61
N TRP A 215 -8.94 0.29 -18.64
CA TRP A 215 -10.28 0.74 -18.24
C TRP A 215 -11.45 0.02 -18.95
N GLY A 216 -11.20 -0.58 -20.12
CA GLY A 216 -12.20 -1.38 -20.84
C GLY A 216 -12.39 -2.81 -20.29
N SER A 217 -11.50 -3.29 -19.41
CA SER A 217 -11.52 -4.66 -18.88
C SER A 217 -11.72 -4.72 -17.37
N ILE A 218 -11.38 -3.65 -16.64
CA ILE A 218 -11.56 -3.57 -15.20
C ILE A 218 -12.26 -2.26 -14.87
N THR A 219 -13.34 -2.36 -14.09
CA THR A 219 -14.10 -1.21 -13.58
C THR A 219 -13.54 -0.76 -12.23
N VAL A 220 -13.33 0.54 -12.07
CA VAL A 220 -13.06 1.18 -10.78
C VAL A 220 -14.14 2.22 -10.53
N ASP A 221 -14.78 2.16 -9.36
CA ASP A 221 -15.89 3.05 -9.03
C ASP A 221 -15.39 4.40 -8.46
N VAL A 222 -14.38 4.37 -7.58
CA VAL A 222 -13.77 5.54 -6.90
C VAL A 222 -12.25 5.40 -6.86
#